data_AF-A0A924CZF6-F1
#
_entry.id   AF-A0A924CZF6-F1
#
_cell.length_a   1.000
_cell.length_b   1.000
_cell.length_c   1.000
_cell.angle_alpha   90.00
_cell.angle_beta   90.00
_cell.angle_gamma   90.00
#
_symmetry.space_group_name_H-M   'P 1'
#
loop_
_entity.id
_entity.type
_entity.pdbx_description
1 polymer ?
#
loop_
_entity_poly.entity_id
_entity_poly.type
_entity_poly.pdbx_seq_one_letter_code
_entity_poly.pdbx_strand_id
1 'polypeptide(L)'
;MNLLASLPAPIAGFAVDVLRLCLWLVILTALFVPLERLFAQRSAKLLRPQIGNDLFYYFFSSLLPAVLLAPPLAVLAIAVRHIMPADFLAAMRGLPLWIGLPLGLLVADIGSYWGHRFSHEWPLLWRFHKLHHSAEHLDFLVNGRAHPVDLVWVRLWGLVPLYMLGLGNAGAAGSMVPVVVTLVGTVMSFFVHANVRWRLGPVESLVATPAFHHWHHSRTDHIDHNYAATFPFLDRAFGTLYLPGHFPTDYGIVEILPQTIAGQMLGPFELQRPPVAVD
;
A
#
# COMPACT_ATOMS: atom_id res chain seq x y z
N MET A 1 24.23 -22.48 20.17
CA MET A 1 24.15 -23.16 18.86
C MET A 1 23.24 -22.32 17.98
N ASN A 2 23.76 -21.69 16.93
CA ASN A 2 22.96 -20.82 16.06
C ASN A 2 22.06 -21.69 15.18
N LEU A 3 20.80 -21.88 15.58
CA LEU A 3 19.85 -22.78 14.91
C LEU A 3 19.65 -22.45 13.42
N LEU A 4 19.88 -21.20 13.02
CA LEU A 4 19.81 -20.76 11.63
C LEU A 4 21.03 -21.17 10.81
N ALA A 5 22.20 -21.36 11.44
CA ALA A 5 23.44 -21.70 10.75
C ALA A 5 23.48 -23.15 10.25
N SER A 6 22.59 -24.02 10.75
CA SER A 6 22.43 -25.40 10.30
C SER A 6 21.40 -25.59 9.18
N LEU A 7 20.69 -24.52 8.76
CA LEU A 7 19.67 -24.61 7.72
C LEU A 7 20.26 -24.31 6.33
N PRO A 8 19.69 -24.88 5.25
CA PRO A 8 19.98 -24.44 3.88
C PRO A 8 19.75 -22.95 3.72
N ALA A 9 20.60 -22.26 2.96
CA ALA A 9 20.58 -20.80 2.83
C ALA A 9 19.19 -20.20 2.44
N PRO A 10 18.41 -20.78 1.50
CA PRO A 10 17.08 -20.27 1.19
C PRO A 10 16.10 -20.36 2.37
N ILE A 11 16.18 -21.45 3.14
CA ILE A 11 15.33 -21.68 4.31
C ILE A 11 15.73 -20.74 5.44
N ALA A 12 17.03 -20.56 5.67
CA ALA A 12 17.54 -19.59 6.64
C ALA A 12 17.11 -18.15 6.29
N GLY A 13 17.19 -17.76 5.01
CA GLY A 13 16.74 -16.45 4.52
C GLY A 13 15.25 -16.23 4.75
N PHE A 14 14.41 -17.19 4.34
CA PHE A 14 12.97 -17.13 4.58
C PHE A 14 12.63 -17.03 6.07
N ALA A 15 13.30 -17.81 6.93
CA ALA A 15 13.09 -17.75 8.37
C ALA A 15 13.46 -16.37 8.95
N VAL A 16 14.56 -15.77 8.48
CA VAL A 16 14.96 -14.41 8.89
C VAL A 16 13.90 -13.38 8.46
N ASP A 17 13.35 -13.48 7.25
CA ASP A 17 12.32 -12.56 6.78
C ASP A 17 11.03 -12.69 7.58
N VAL A 18 10.60 -13.92 7.91
CA VAL A 18 9.47 -14.15 8.81
C VAL A 18 9.73 -13.56 10.20
N LEU A 19 10.92 -13.75 10.78
CA LEU A 19 11.29 -13.17 12.07
C LEU A 19 11.27 -11.64 12.05
N ARG A 20 11.74 -11.02 10.97
CA ARG A 20 11.67 -9.56 10.77
C ARG A 20 10.22 -9.08 10.71
N LEU A 21 9.35 -9.79 10.01
CA LEU A 21 7.92 -9.45 9.95
C LEU A 21 7.23 -9.61 11.30
N CYS A 22 7.59 -10.62 12.09
CA CYS A 22 7.09 -10.75 13.47
C CYS A 22 7.53 -9.56 14.33
N LEU A 23 8.80 -9.18 14.27
CA LEU A 23 9.30 -8.01 15.01
C LEU A 23 8.60 -6.72 14.56
N TRP A 24 8.43 -6.54 13.26
CA TRP A 24 7.72 -5.39 12.71
C TRP A 24 6.26 -5.34 13.16
N LEU A 25 5.57 -6.49 13.18
CA LEU A 25 4.20 -6.58 13.68
C LEU A 25 4.12 -6.21 15.16
N VAL A 26 5.09 -6.62 15.97
CA VAL A 26 5.17 -6.21 17.40
C VAL A 26 5.32 -4.70 17.52
N ILE A 27 6.19 -4.08 16.73
CA ILE A 27 6.38 -2.62 16.72
C ILE A 27 5.09 -1.90 16.29
N LEU A 28 4.49 -2.32 15.19
CA LEU A 28 3.22 -1.76 14.70
C LEU A 28 2.10 -1.91 15.73
N THR A 29 2.00 -3.07 16.37
CA THR A 29 1.00 -3.32 17.41
C THR A 29 1.23 -2.43 18.63
N ALA A 30 2.48 -2.31 19.08
CA ALA A 30 2.85 -1.44 20.20
C ALA A 30 2.59 0.05 19.92
N LEU A 31 2.64 0.46 18.64
CA LEU A 31 2.34 1.82 18.20
C LEU A 31 0.84 2.05 18.02
N PHE A 32 0.18 1.26 17.17
CA PHE A 32 -1.19 1.54 16.72
C PHE A 32 -2.26 1.07 17.68
N VAL A 33 -2.09 -0.05 18.38
CA VAL A 33 -3.13 -0.53 19.31
C VAL A 33 -3.42 0.50 20.42
N PRO A 34 -2.42 1.10 21.09
CA PRO A 34 -2.70 2.16 22.08
C PRO A 34 -3.43 3.35 21.45
N LEU A 35 -3.03 3.78 20.25
CA LEU A 35 -3.66 4.91 19.55
C LEU A 35 -5.12 4.61 19.21
N GLU A 36 -5.41 3.44 18.65
CA GLU A 36 -6.76 3.01 18.29
C GLU A 36 -7.64 2.77 19.52
N ARG A 37 -7.07 2.50 20.69
CA ARG A 37 -7.83 2.38 21.95
C ARG A 37 -8.15 3.74 22.57
N LEU A 38 -7.19 4.66 22.56
CA LEU A 38 -7.33 5.98 23.18
C LEU A 38 -8.13 6.96 22.30
N PHE A 39 -8.02 6.80 20.98
CA PHE A 39 -8.57 7.74 20.01
C PHE A 39 -9.48 7.05 18.99
N ALA A 40 -10.11 5.94 19.34
CA ALA A 40 -10.98 5.16 18.47
C ALA A 40 -11.98 6.03 17.70
N GLN A 41 -12.05 5.88 16.37
CA GLN A 41 -13.15 6.44 15.58
C GLN A 41 -14.41 5.60 15.69
N ARG A 42 -14.27 4.27 15.66
CA ARG A 42 -15.36 3.34 15.99
C ARG A 42 -14.91 2.42 17.12
N SER A 43 -15.80 2.16 18.07
CA SER A 43 -15.53 1.18 19.12
C SER A 43 -15.33 -0.20 18.48
N ALA A 44 -14.15 -0.78 18.69
CA ALA A 44 -13.80 -2.10 18.17
C ALA A 44 -13.19 -2.97 19.28
N LYS A 45 -13.45 -4.27 19.20
CA LYS A 45 -12.73 -5.27 19.99
C LYS A 45 -11.35 -5.49 19.37
N LEU A 46 -10.32 -5.71 20.18
CA LEU A 46 -8.98 -6.02 19.68
C LEU A 46 -8.99 -7.30 18.82
N LEU A 47 -9.65 -8.34 19.31
CA LEU A 47 -9.87 -9.57 18.56
C LEU A 47 -11.20 -9.48 17.84
N ARG A 48 -11.25 -8.67 16.78
CA ARG A 48 -12.43 -8.56 15.92
C ARG A 48 -12.54 -9.77 14.97
N PRO A 49 -13.73 -10.04 14.43
CA PRO A 49 -13.87 -10.99 13.33
C PRO A 49 -12.87 -10.68 12.21
N GLN A 50 -12.37 -11.73 11.56
CA GLN A 50 -11.39 -11.67 10.46
C GLN A 50 -9.95 -11.26 10.81
N ILE A 51 -9.60 -11.02 12.08
CA ILE A 51 -8.20 -10.71 12.45
C ILE A 51 -7.21 -11.80 12.00
N GLY A 52 -7.62 -13.07 12.02
CA GLY A 52 -6.81 -14.17 11.51
C GLY A 52 -6.53 -14.07 10.00
N ASN A 53 -7.52 -13.60 9.22
CA ASN A 53 -7.35 -13.36 7.79
C ASN A 53 -6.40 -12.17 7.56
N ASP A 54 -6.55 -11.10 8.32
CA ASP A 54 -5.69 -9.92 8.18
C ASP A 54 -4.25 -10.21 8.61
N LEU A 55 -4.04 -11.06 9.63
CA LEU A 55 -2.72 -11.57 10.00
C LEU A 55 -2.12 -12.43 8.88
N PHE A 56 -2.91 -13.33 8.28
CA PHE A 56 -2.43 -14.08 7.11
C PHE A 56 -1.98 -13.14 6.00
N TYR A 57 -2.82 -12.16 5.66
CA TYR A 57 -2.53 -11.18 4.62
C TYR A 57 -1.33 -10.30 4.96
N TYR A 58 -1.14 -9.91 6.22
CA TYR A 58 0.06 -9.19 6.65
C TYR A 58 1.34 -9.94 6.27
N PHE A 59 1.43 -11.24 6.56
CA PHE A 59 2.61 -12.02 6.17
C PHE A 59 2.68 -12.26 4.66
N PHE A 60 1.56 -12.66 4.05
CA PHE A 60 1.49 -13.00 2.64
C PHE A 60 1.82 -11.81 1.73
N SER A 61 1.19 -10.67 1.97
CA SER A 61 1.38 -9.39 1.26
C SER A 61 2.73 -8.73 1.55
N SER A 62 3.46 -9.16 2.58
CA SER A 62 4.79 -8.64 2.88
C SER A 62 5.91 -9.48 2.24
N LEU A 63 5.76 -10.81 2.23
CA LEU A 63 6.78 -11.72 1.68
C LEU A 63 6.74 -11.77 0.15
N LEU A 64 5.54 -11.87 -0.42
CA LEU A 64 5.39 -12.19 -1.84
C LEU A 64 5.82 -11.03 -2.77
N PRO A 65 5.47 -9.76 -2.53
CA PRO A 65 5.84 -8.69 -3.45
C PRO A 65 7.35 -8.47 -3.55
N ALA A 66 8.14 -8.75 -2.51
CA ALA A 66 9.60 -8.62 -2.58
C ALA A 66 10.17 -9.52 -3.69
N VAL A 67 9.64 -10.74 -3.82
CA VAL A 67 10.01 -11.69 -4.86
C VAL A 67 9.44 -11.26 -6.23
N LEU A 68 8.18 -10.83 -6.28
CA LEU A 68 7.52 -10.46 -7.53
C LEU A 68 8.03 -9.15 -8.15
N LEU A 69 8.47 -8.19 -7.34
CA LEU A 69 8.96 -6.89 -7.80
C LEU A 69 10.43 -6.93 -8.24
N ALA A 70 11.24 -7.86 -7.72
CA ALA A 70 12.67 -7.87 -8.01
C ALA A 70 12.99 -8.04 -9.52
N PRO A 71 12.39 -8.99 -10.27
CA PRO A 71 12.65 -9.12 -11.70
C PRO A 71 12.25 -7.89 -12.53
N PRO A 72 11.00 -7.35 -12.45
CA PRO A 72 10.63 -6.18 -13.26
C PRO A 72 11.42 -4.94 -12.89
N LEU A 73 11.77 -4.71 -11.63
CA LEU A 73 12.61 -3.58 -11.23
C LEU A 73 14.05 -3.72 -11.70
N ALA A 74 14.59 -4.95 -11.75
CA ALA A 74 15.91 -5.20 -12.32
C ALA A 74 15.93 -4.90 -13.83
N VAL A 75 14.92 -5.38 -14.57
CA VAL A 75 14.75 -5.07 -15.99
C VAL A 75 14.58 -3.57 -16.21
N LEU A 76 13.77 -2.90 -15.39
CA LEU A 76 13.60 -1.44 -15.46
C LEU A 76 14.92 -0.70 -15.21
N ALA A 77 15.68 -1.07 -14.19
CA ALA A 77 16.95 -0.43 -13.89
C ALA A 77 17.97 -0.60 -15.04
N ILE A 78 17.95 -1.77 -15.69
CA ILE A 78 18.70 -2.05 -16.92
C ILE A 78 18.21 -1.18 -18.08
N ALA A 79 16.90 -1.06 -18.28
CA ALA A 79 16.35 -0.23 -19.36
C ALA A 79 16.70 1.26 -19.15
N VAL A 80 16.51 1.77 -17.94
CA VAL A 80 16.80 3.17 -17.58
C VAL A 80 18.25 3.55 -17.87
N ARG A 81 19.24 2.71 -17.53
CA ARG A 81 20.66 2.99 -17.84
C ARG A 81 20.99 3.04 -19.33
N HIS A 82 20.16 2.42 -20.19
CA HIS A 82 20.37 2.38 -21.63
C HIS A 82 19.57 3.47 -22.36
N ILE A 83 18.43 3.90 -21.80
CA ILE A 83 17.52 4.86 -22.45
C ILE A 83 17.79 6.29 -21.96
N MET A 84 18.10 6.48 -20.67
CA MET A 84 18.30 7.82 -20.09
C MET A 84 19.74 8.31 -20.27
N PRO A 85 19.96 9.62 -20.49
CA PRO A 85 21.32 10.17 -20.57
C PRO A 85 22.12 9.90 -19.29
N ALA A 86 23.37 9.46 -19.45
CA ALA A 86 24.23 9.12 -18.31
C ALA A 86 24.44 10.32 -17.37
N ASP A 87 24.65 11.52 -17.92
CA ASP A 87 24.85 12.75 -17.15
C ASP A 87 23.60 13.14 -16.35
N PHE A 88 22.41 12.90 -16.90
CA PHE A 88 21.15 13.11 -16.19
C PHE A 88 21.03 12.16 -15.00
N LEU A 89 21.28 10.86 -15.21
CA LEU A 89 21.24 9.87 -14.13
C LEU A 89 22.29 10.18 -13.06
N ALA A 90 23.48 10.63 -13.44
CA ALA A 90 24.54 11.03 -12.52
C ALA A 90 24.12 12.25 -11.69
N ALA A 91 23.54 13.27 -12.32
CA ALA A 91 23.04 14.46 -11.63
C ALA A 91 21.94 14.12 -10.62
N MET A 92 20.96 13.29 -11.00
CA MET A 92 19.86 12.89 -10.12
C MET A 92 20.33 12.05 -8.93
N ARG A 93 21.29 11.14 -9.14
CA ARG A 93 21.92 10.35 -8.07
C ARG A 93 22.82 11.19 -7.17
N GLY A 94 23.38 12.28 -7.69
CA GLY A 94 24.23 13.22 -6.97
C GLY A 94 23.45 14.23 -6.12
N LEU A 95 22.11 14.23 -6.19
CA LEU A 95 21.30 15.11 -5.36
C LEU A 95 21.56 14.83 -3.86
N PRO A 96 21.76 15.87 -3.04
CA PRO A 96 21.76 15.72 -1.59
C PRO A 96 20.49 15.02 -1.10
N LEU A 97 20.60 14.17 -0.07
CA LEU A 97 19.46 13.39 0.43
C LEU A 97 18.26 14.26 0.84
N TRP A 98 18.49 15.46 1.37
CA TRP A 98 17.42 16.38 1.73
C TRP A 98 16.63 16.94 0.54
N ILE A 99 17.15 16.82 -0.69
CA ILE A 99 16.43 17.08 -1.95
C ILE A 99 15.88 15.77 -2.52
N GLY A 100 16.72 14.74 -2.60
CA GLY A 100 16.38 13.47 -3.23
C GLY A 100 15.24 12.73 -2.52
N LEU A 101 15.15 12.82 -1.19
CA LEU A 101 14.09 12.17 -0.40
C LEU A 101 12.72 12.83 -0.63
N PRO A 102 12.52 14.15 -0.44
CA PRO A 102 11.24 14.78 -0.76
C PRO A 102 10.83 14.59 -2.23
N LEU A 103 11.78 14.70 -3.16
CA LEU A 103 11.50 14.48 -4.58
C LEU A 103 11.07 13.02 -4.84
N GLY A 104 11.78 12.05 -4.25
CA GLY A 104 11.44 10.64 -4.37
C GLY A 104 10.07 10.29 -3.79
N LEU A 105 9.73 10.87 -2.63
CA LEU A 105 8.40 10.73 -2.03
C LEU A 105 7.32 11.29 -2.94
N LEU A 106 7.49 12.53 -3.43
CA LEU A 106 6.53 13.18 -4.31
C LEU A 106 6.30 12.38 -5.60
N VAL A 107 7.38 11.97 -6.26
CA VAL A 107 7.30 11.24 -7.54
C VAL A 107 6.67 9.86 -7.34
N ALA A 108 7.04 9.15 -6.27
CA ALA A 108 6.45 7.86 -5.96
C ALA A 108 4.96 7.96 -5.61
N ASP A 109 4.55 9.03 -4.93
CA ASP A 109 3.14 9.24 -4.58
C ASP A 109 2.31 9.66 -5.80
N ILE A 110 2.86 10.48 -6.71
CA ILE A 110 2.22 10.78 -8.02
C ILE A 110 1.99 9.50 -8.81
N GLY A 111 3.01 8.64 -8.90
CA GLY A 111 2.90 7.36 -9.57
C GLY A 111 1.86 6.46 -8.92
N SER A 112 1.97 6.26 -7.60
CA SER A 112 1.04 5.46 -6.81
C SER A 112 -0.40 5.97 -6.89
N TYR A 113 -0.62 7.28 -6.88
CA TYR A 113 -1.93 7.92 -7.05
C TYR A 113 -2.62 7.42 -8.34
N TRP A 114 -1.91 7.47 -9.47
CA TRP A 114 -2.47 7.01 -10.74
C TRP A 114 -2.68 5.50 -10.78
N GLY A 115 -1.71 4.72 -10.30
CA GLY A 115 -1.85 3.27 -10.21
C GLY A 115 -3.08 2.86 -9.40
N HIS A 116 -3.29 3.54 -8.27
CA HIS A 116 -4.41 3.33 -7.37
C HIS A 116 -5.75 3.77 -7.99
N ARG A 117 -5.79 4.94 -8.61
CA ARG A 117 -6.96 5.41 -9.36
C ARG A 117 -7.36 4.44 -10.48
N PHE A 118 -6.39 3.90 -11.24
CA PHE A 118 -6.68 2.87 -12.23
C PHE A 118 -7.19 1.57 -11.61
N SER A 119 -6.72 1.21 -10.41
CA SER A 119 -7.25 0.07 -9.65
C SER A 119 -8.75 0.20 -9.33
N HIS A 120 -9.25 1.43 -9.19
CA HIS A 120 -10.68 1.72 -9.03
C HIS A 120 -11.43 1.81 -10.36
N GLU A 121 -10.91 2.60 -11.29
CA GLU A 121 -11.65 2.98 -12.49
C GLU A 121 -11.67 1.87 -13.56
N TRP A 122 -10.72 0.93 -13.54
CA TRP A 122 -10.67 -0.16 -14.53
C TRP A 122 -11.26 -1.46 -13.96
N PRO A 123 -12.37 -1.99 -14.51
CA PRO A 123 -13.04 -3.17 -13.97
C PRO A 123 -12.13 -4.39 -13.80
N LEU A 124 -11.13 -4.55 -14.68
CA LEU A 124 -10.17 -5.63 -14.57
C LEU A 124 -9.29 -5.51 -13.32
N LEU A 125 -8.80 -4.30 -13.02
CA LEU A 125 -7.93 -4.07 -11.86
C LEU A 125 -8.75 -4.07 -10.56
N TRP A 126 -9.98 -3.54 -10.59
CA TRP A 126 -10.91 -3.58 -9.46
C TRP A 126 -11.14 -4.99 -8.93
N ARG A 127 -11.17 -6.00 -9.82
CA ARG A 127 -11.30 -7.42 -9.40
C ARG A 127 -10.27 -7.84 -8.35
N PHE A 128 -9.05 -7.29 -8.43
CA PHE A 128 -7.98 -7.56 -7.49
C PHE A 128 -7.98 -6.57 -6.33
N HIS A 129 -8.26 -5.30 -6.62
CA HIS A 129 -8.19 -4.23 -5.62
C HIS A 129 -9.34 -4.29 -4.59
N LYS A 130 -10.54 -4.72 -4.98
CA LYS A 130 -11.71 -4.80 -4.09
C LYS A 130 -11.52 -5.67 -2.84
N LEU A 131 -10.56 -6.60 -2.85
CA LEU A 131 -10.18 -7.34 -1.65
C LEU A 131 -9.69 -6.39 -0.54
N HIS A 132 -8.96 -5.34 -0.91
CA HIS A 132 -8.50 -4.29 -0.01
C HIS A 132 -9.67 -3.53 0.63
N HIS A 133 -10.63 -3.11 -0.19
CA HIS A 133 -11.83 -2.40 0.25
C HIS A 133 -12.85 -3.27 0.99
N SER A 134 -12.65 -4.58 1.08
CA SER A 134 -13.64 -5.49 1.66
C SER A 134 -13.81 -5.39 3.19
N ALA A 135 -12.96 -4.63 3.87
CA ALA A 135 -13.00 -4.53 5.32
C ALA A 135 -14.15 -3.63 5.81
N GLU A 136 -15.12 -4.23 6.50
CA GLU A 136 -16.23 -3.49 7.16
C GLU A 136 -15.77 -2.80 8.46
N HIS A 137 -14.60 -3.16 8.96
CA HIS A 137 -13.94 -2.57 10.11
C HIS A 137 -12.52 -2.18 9.74
N LEU A 138 -12.23 -0.88 9.75
CA LEU A 138 -10.88 -0.37 9.55
C LEU A 138 -10.09 -0.38 10.87
N ASP A 139 -8.85 -0.82 10.76
CA ASP A 139 -7.75 -0.64 11.71
C ASP A 139 -6.44 -0.73 10.92
N PHE A 140 -5.32 -0.44 11.59
CA PHE A 140 -4.01 -0.42 10.93
C PHE A 140 -3.70 -1.73 10.19
N LEU A 141 -4.17 -2.88 10.69
CA LEU A 141 -3.83 -4.19 10.13
C LEU A 141 -4.54 -4.46 8.79
N VAL A 142 -5.67 -3.79 8.51
CA VAL A 142 -6.36 -3.85 7.22
C VAL A 142 -5.45 -3.49 6.05
N ASN A 143 -4.44 -2.64 6.26
CA ASN A 143 -3.42 -2.33 5.27
C ASN A 143 -2.80 -3.58 4.61
N GLY A 144 -2.67 -4.69 5.35
CA GLY A 144 -2.11 -5.93 4.82
C GLY A 144 -3.03 -6.67 3.85
N ARG A 145 -4.35 -6.47 3.95
CA ARG A 145 -5.38 -7.16 3.15
C ARG A 145 -5.33 -6.67 1.71
N ALA A 146 -4.62 -7.38 0.84
CA ALA A 146 -4.48 -7.02 -0.56
C ALA A 146 -4.16 -8.24 -1.42
N HIS A 147 -4.54 -8.17 -2.70
CA HIS A 147 -4.19 -9.20 -3.67
C HIS A 147 -2.77 -8.94 -4.22
N PRO A 148 -1.94 -9.97 -4.49
CA PRO A 148 -0.57 -9.78 -4.99
C PRO A 148 -0.47 -8.99 -6.29
N VAL A 149 -1.41 -9.19 -7.22
CA VAL A 149 -1.50 -8.42 -8.47
C VAL A 149 -1.68 -6.94 -8.19
N ASP A 150 -2.57 -6.57 -7.27
CA ASP A 150 -2.82 -5.18 -6.89
C ASP A 150 -1.60 -4.55 -6.21
N LEU A 151 -0.97 -5.28 -5.28
CA LEU A 151 0.27 -4.84 -4.63
C LEU A 151 1.40 -4.57 -5.62
N VAL A 152 1.61 -5.48 -6.57
CA VAL A 152 2.65 -5.32 -7.59
C VAL A 152 2.31 -4.15 -8.51
N TRP A 153 1.06 -4.03 -8.92
CA TRP A 153 0.58 -2.95 -9.77
C TRP A 153 0.83 -1.58 -9.14
N VAL A 154 0.25 -1.30 -7.97
CA VAL A 154 0.36 0.01 -7.32
C VAL A 154 1.82 0.35 -6.99
N ARG A 155 2.62 -0.63 -6.52
CA ARG A 155 4.04 -0.40 -6.22
C ARG A 155 4.88 -0.13 -7.46
N LEU A 156 4.62 -0.82 -8.58
CA LEU A 156 5.31 -0.50 -9.84
C LEU A 156 4.96 0.90 -10.31
N TRP A 157 3.71 1.31 -10.21
CA TRP A 157 3.30 2.67 -10.56
C TRP A 157 4.04 3.75 -9.75
N GLY A 158 4.33 3.51 -8.48
CA GLY A 158 5.18 4.41 -7.69
C GLY A 158 6.68 4.30 -7.99
N LEU A 159 7.20 3.08 -8.15
CA LEU A 159 8.65 2.84 -8.30
C LEU A 159 9.16 3.13 -9.71
N VAL A 160 8.37 2.90 -10.76
CA VAL A 160 8.76 3.13 -12.15
C VAL A 160 9.20 4.58 -12.39
N PRO A 161 8.38 5.61 -12.12
CA PRO A 161 8.78 7.00 -12.34
C PRO A 161 9.97 7.40 -11.45
N LEU A 162 10.05 6.88 -10.22
CA LEU A 162 11.19 7.09 -9.33
C LEU A 162 12.50 6.59 -9.96
N TYR A 163 12.49 5.39 -10.54
CA TYR A 163 13.67 4.83 -11.21
C TYR A 163 13.96 5.54 -12.54
N MET A 164 12.94 5.95 -13.31
CA MET A 164 13.12 6.71 -14.55
C MET A 164 13.79 8.06 -14.30
N LEU A 165 13.49 8.72 -13.18
CA LEU A 165 14.19 9.94 -12.76
C LEU A 165 15.60 9.68 -12.18
N GLY A 166 16.11 8.45 -12.21
CA GLY A 166 17.45 8.14 -11.72
C GLY A 166 17.60 8.16 -10.19
N LEU A 167 16.51 8.32 -9.43
CA LEU A 167 16.53 8.31 -7.97
C LEU A 167 16.70 6.90 -7.39
N GLY A 168 16.46 5.86 -8.20
CA GLY A 168 16.73 4.46 -7.88
C GLY A 168 17.97 3.89 -8.55
N ASN A 169 18.62 2.91 -7.91
CA ASN A 169 19.66 2.10 -8.53
C ASN A 169 19.58 0.65 -8.04
N ALA A 170 19.73 -0.31 -8.95
CA ALA A 170 19.73 -1.75 -8.67
C ALA A 170 21.14 -2.35 -8.44
N GLY A 171 22.19 -1.52 -8.39
CA GLY A 171 23.56 -1.97 -8.12
C GLY A 171 23.81 -2.39 -6.66
N ALA A 172 24.95 -3.05 -6.41
CA ALA A 172 25.32 -3.64 -5.11
C ALA A 172 25.38 -2.65 -3.92
N ALA A 173 25.52 -1.35 -4.18
CA ALA A 173 25.47 -0.30 -3.15
C ALA A 173 24.03 0.20 -2.85
N GLY A 174 23.06 -0.10 -3.72
CA GLY A 174 21.70 0.43 -3.67
C GLY A 174 21.62 1.95 -3.77
N SER A 175 20.40 2.49 -3.86
CA SER A 175 20.12 3.90 -3.54
C SER A 175 19.33 3.93 -2.23
N MET A 176 19.66 4.87 -1.33
CA MET A 176 18.89 5.06 -0.09
C MET A 176 17.48 5.58 -0.37
N VAL A 177 17.26 6.30 -1.48
CA VAL A 177 15.98 6.97 -1.75
C VAL A 177 14.82 5.97 -1.90
N PRO A 178 14.84 4.95 -2.78
CA PRO A 178 13.76 3.98 -2.86
C PRO A 178 13.48 3.25 -1.54
N VAL A 179 14.53 2.95 -0.77
CA VAL A 179 14.41 2.26 0.52
C VAL A 179 13.65 3.12 1.52
N VAL A 180 14.06 4.38 1.69
CA VAL A 180 13.40 5.32 2.62
C VAL A 180 11.99 5.65 2.14
N VAL A 181 11.79 5.90 0.84
CA VAL A 181 10.46 6.15 0.26
C VAL A 181 9.51 4.99 0.52
N THR A 182 9.97 3.74 0.32
CA THR A 182 9.16 2.54 0.58
C THR A 182 8.85 2.39 2.07
N LEU A 183 9.83 2.66 2.95
CA LEU A 183 9.63 2.60 4.39
C LEU A 183 8.60 3.65 4.86
N VAL A 184 8.79 4.90 4.46
CA VAL A 184 7.86 6.01 4.80
C VAL A 184 6.47 5.71 4.25
N GLY A 185 6.36 5.30 2.98
CA GLY A 185 5.09 4.92 2.37
C GLY A 185 4.41 3.76 3.11
N THR A 186 5.19 2.76 3.55
CA THR A 186 4.65 1.63 4.34
C THR A 186 4.09 2.09 5.67
N VAL A 187 4.83 2.90 6.42
CA VAL A 187 4.38 3.45 7.71
C VAL A 187 3.14 4.33 7.53
N MET A 188 3.13 5.19 6.51
CA MET A 188 1.97 6.01 6.15
C MET A 188 0.76 5.15 5.81
N SER A 189 0.95 4.08 5.03
CA SER A 189 -0.12 3.15 4.66
C SER A 189 -0.73 2.50 5.90
N PHE A 190 0.05 2.05 6.89
CA PHE A 190 -0.50 1.58 8.16
C PHE A 190 -1.23 2.69 8.94
N PHE A 191 -0.68 3.90 8.96
CA PHE A 191 -1.25 5.04 9.68
C PHE A 191 -2.62 5.47 9.13
N VAL A 192 -2.77 5.58 7.81
CA VAL A 192 -4.02 6.07 7.21
C VAL A 192 -5.19 5.08 7.35
N HIS A 193 -4.92 3.79 7.60
CA HIS A 193 -5.97 2.81 7.91
C HIS A 193 -6.30 2.72 9.41
N ALA A 194 -5.47 3.32 10.27
CA ALA A 194 -5.63 3.19 11.71
C ALA A 194 -6.98 3.74 12.17
N ASN A 195 -7.65 3.03 13.08
CA ASN A 195 -8.94 3.39 13.64
C ASN A 195 -8.83 4.57 14.63
N VAL A 196 -8.48 5.74 14.12
CA VAL A 196 -8.16 6.92 14.91
C VAL A 196 -9.00 8.11 14.43
N ARG A 197 -9.74 8.74 15.34
CA ARG A 197 -10.68 9.85 15.06
C ARG A 197 -10.01 11.21 14.78
N TRP A 198 -8.71 11.21 14.50
CA TRP A 198 -7.94 12.44 14.37
C TRP A 198 -8.36 13.23 13.14
N ARG A 199 -8.48 14.54 13.34
CA ARG A 199 -8.78 15.55 12.34
C ARG A 199 -7.75 16.66 12.53
N LEU A 200 -6.75 16.69 11.67
CA LEU A 200 -5.55 17.54 11.82
C LEU A 200 -5.68 18.90 11.14
N GLY A 201 -6.88 19.27 10.68
CA GLY A 201 -7.18 20.58 10.11
C GLY A 201 -6.35 20.86 8.85
N PRO A 202 -5.59 21.96 8.76
CA PRO A 202 -4.84 22.30 7.55
C PRO A 202 -3.83 21.22 7.11
N VAL A 203 -3.29 20.43 8.04
CA VAL A 203 -2.32 19.36 7.75
C VAL A 203 -2.93 18.29 6.84
N GLU A 204 -4.25 18.06 6.93
CA GLU A 204 -4.96 17.05 6.13
C GLU A 204 -4.99 17.38 4.63
N SER A 205 -4.64 18.62 4.27
CA SER A 205 -4.45 19.01 2.86
C SER A 205 -3.06 18.71 2.31
N LEU A 206 -2.10 18.44 3.19
CA LEU A 206 -0.71 18.18 2.85
C LEU A 206 -0.36 16.71 3.02
N VAL A 207 -0.80 16.08 4.12
CA VAL A 207 -0.47 14.69 4.45
C VAL A 207 -1.75 13.91 4.71
N ALA A 208 -1.85 12.73 4.11
CA ALA A 208 -2.99 11.84 4.25
C ALA A 208 -3.19 11.44 5.72
N THR A 209 -4.45 11.46 6.16
CA THR A 209 -4.87 11.13 7.52
C THR A 209 -5.84 9.96 7.53
N PRO A 210 -6.09 9.34 8.69
CA PRO A 210 -7.20 8.40 8.84
C PRO A 210 -8.52 8.95 8.31
N ALA A 211 -8.86 10.21 8.61
CA ALA A 211 -10.10 10.80 8.12
C ALA A 211 -10.19 10.85 6.59
N PHE A 212 -9.08 11.16 5.91
CA PHE A 212 -9.00 11.16 4.45
C PHE A 212 -9.16 9.76 3.86
N HIS A 213 -8.39 8.79 4.35
CA HIS A 213 -8.38 7.45 3.76
C HIS A 213 -9.58 6.60 4.18
N HIS A 214 -10.22 6.89 5.30
CA HIS A 214 -11.47 6.25 5.67
C HIS A 214 -12.58 6.55 4.65
N TRP A 215 -12.65 7.78 4.12
CA TRP A 215 -13.59 8.12 3.04
C TRP A 215 -13.32 7.37 1.75
N HIS A 216 -12.05 7.08 1.45
CA HIS A 216 -11.68 6.21 0.33
C HIS A 216 -12.22 4.78 0.50
N HIS A 217 -12.27 4.27 1.73
CA HIS A 217 -12.86 2.98 2.10
C HIS A 217 -14.37 3.01 2.34
N SER A 218 -15.05 4.12 2.03
CA SER A 218 -16.51 4.21 2.13
C SER A 218 -17.17 3.21 1.18
N ARG A 219 -18.29 2.62 1.63
CA ARG A 219 -18.98 1.60 0.85
C ARG A 219 -20.00 2.17 -0.12
N THR A 220 -20.73 3.18 0.34
CA THR A 220 -21.92 3.68 -0.39
C THR A 220 -21.86 5.18 -0.68
N ASP A 221 -21.21 5.96 0.18
CA ASP A 221 -21.22 7.42 0.10
C ASP A 221 -19.87 7.95 -0.37
N HIS A 222 -19.84 8.62 -1.53
CA HIS A 222 -18.63 9.19 -2.16
C HIS A 222 -17.49 8.16 -2.34
N ILE A 223 -17.83 7.03 -2.97
CA ILE A 223 -16.86 6.06 -3.49
C ILE A 223 -15.96 6.69 -4.55
N ASP A 224 -14.82 6.07 -4.85
CA ASP A 224 -13.91 6.52 -5.92
C ASP A 224 -13.35 7.94 -5.70
N HIS A 225 -12.96 8.22 -4.46
CA HIS A 225 -12.28 9.45 -4.03
C HIS A 225 -11.02 9.12 -3.22
N ASN A 226 -10.15 10.11 -3.04
CA ASN A 226 -9.01 10.07 -2.11
C ASN A 226 -7.97 8.96 -2.40
N TYR A 227 -7.35 9.00 -3.57
CA TYR A 227 -6.42 7.97 -4.04
C TYR A 227 -4.97 8.15 -3.57
N ALA A 228 -4.55 9.36 -3.17
CA ALA A 228 -3.16 9.60 -2.77
C ALA A 228 -2.80 8.81 -1.50
N ALA A 229 -1.65 8.14 -1.50
CA ALA A 229 -1.20 7.41 -0.33
C ALA A 229 -0.60 8.34 0.73
N THR A 230 0.05 9.43 0.31
CA THR A 230 0.75 10.36 1.21
C THR A 230 0.27 11.79 1.10
N PHE A 231 0.00 12.30 -0.11
CA PHE A 231 -0.19 13.73 -0.36
C PHE A 231 -1.58 14.06 -0.97
N PRO A 232 -2.60 14.36 -0.14
CA PRO A 232 -3.96 14.70 -0.58
C PRO A 232 -4.07 15.89 -1.54
N PHE A 233 -3.04 16.72 -1.66
CA PHE A 233 -3.04 17.76 -2.68
C PHE A 233 -3.02 17.20 -4.11
N LEU A 234 -2.60 15.95 -4.30
CA LEU A 234 -2.74 15.25 -5.59
C LEU A 234 -4.22 15.03 -5.92
N ASP A 235 -5.00 14.55 -4.96
CA ASP A 235 -6.46 14.46 -5.11
C ASP A 235 -7.12 15.81 -5.36
N ARG A 236 -6.61 16.88 -4.73
CA ARG A 236 -7.07 18.23 -5.04
C ARG A 236 -6.75 18.63 -6.48
N ALA A 237 -5.52 18.35 -6.93
CA ALA A 237 -5.07 18.70 -8.27
C ALA A 237 -5.80 17.93 -9.37
N PHE A 238 -6.18 16.68 -9.10
CA PHE A 238 -6.84 15.78 -10.05
C PHE A 238 -8.35 15.63 -9.84
N GLY A 239 -8.93 16.42 -8.93
CA GLY A 239 -10.38 16.55 -8.75
C GLY A 239 -11.05 15.39 -8.01
N THR A 240 -10.33 14.67 -7.15
CA THR A 240 -10.80 13.47 -6.43
C THR A 240 -10.79 13.64 -4.91
N LEU A 241 -10.51 14.84 -4.40
CA LEU A 241 -10.46 15.12 -2.96
C LEU A 241 -11.88 15.23 -2.37
N TYR A 242 -12.17 14.37 -1.39
CA TYR A 242 -13.37 14.44 -0.57
C TYR A 242 -13.03 14.31 0.92
N LEU A 243 -13.17 15.40 1.68
CA LEU A 243 -12.83 15.41 3.11
C LEU A 243 -13.80 16.28 3.93
N PRO A 244 -15.07 15.85 4.08
CA PRO A 244 -16.06 16.59 4.85
C PRO A 244 -15.74 16.55 6.36
N GLY A 245 -16.43 17.39 7.15
CA GLY A 245 -16.27 17.57 8.62
C GLY A 245 -16.45 16.34 9.52
N HIS A 246 -16.80 15.19 8.95
CA HIS A 246 -17.10 13.94 9.66
C HIS A 246 -16.46 12.73 8.95
N PHE A 247 -16.52 11.56 9.58
CA PHE A 247 -16.08 10.28 9.00
C PHE A 247 -17.26 9.57 8.31
N PRO A 248 -17.00 8.66 7.37
CA PRO A 248 -18.06 7.87 6.72
C PRO A 248 -18.83 6.98 7.71
N THR A 249 -20.08 6.68 7.36
CA THR A 249 -21.02 5.88 8.17
C THR A 249 -20.87 4.38 7.97
N ASP A 250 -20.31 3.93 6.86
CA ASP A 250 -20.03 2.53 6.56
C ASP A 250 -18.71 2.35 5.79
N TYR A 251 -18.15 1.14 5.87
CA TYR A 251 -16.95 0.71 5.16
C TYR A 251 -17.23 -0.61 4.48
N GLY A 252 -16.39 -0.99 3.53
CA GLY A 252 -16.54 -2.25 2.81
C GLY A 252 -16.86 -2.02 1.33
N ILE A 253 -17.33 -3.08 0.69
CA ILE A 253 -17.86 -3.04 -0.68
C ILE A 253 -19.27 -3.64 -0.70
N VAL A 254 -20.01 -3.38 -1.78
CA VAL A 254 -21.35 -3.96 -1.96
C VAL A 254 -21.29 -5.41 -2.45
N GLU A 255 -20.20 -5.79 -3.13
CA GLU A 255 -20.02 -7.13 -3.65
C GLU A 255 -19.68 -8.14 -2.55
N ILE A 256 -20.28 -9.32 -2.64
CA ILE A 256 -19.97 -10.43 -1.74
C ILE A 256 -18.69 -11.12 -2.22
N LEU A 257 -17.64 -11.07 -1.41
CA LEU A 257 -16.41 -11.83 -1.66
C LEU A 257 -16.48 -13.23 -1.07
N PRO A 258 -15.76 -14.19 -1.66
CA PRO A 258 -15.49 -15.47 -1.01
C PRO A 258 -14.90 -15.25 0.38
N GLN A 259 -15.35 -16.05 1.35
CA GLN A 259 -14.84 -15.96 2.74
C GLN A 259 -13.51 -16.69 2.92
N THR A 260 -13.18 -17.61 2.00
CA THR A 260 -11.94 -18.37 2.04
C THR A 260 -10.82 -17.60 1.34
N ILE A 261 -9.60 -17.70 1.87
CA ILE A 261 -8.40 -17.11 1.27
C ILE A 261 -8.23 -17.60 -0.17
N ALA A 262 -8.42 -18.90 -0.41
CA ALA A 262 -8.32 -19.47 -1.76
C ALA A 262 -9.31 -18.83 -2.73
N GLY A 263 -10.57 -18.61 -2.32
CA GLY A 263 -11.56 -17.94 -3.14
C GLY A 263 -11.22 -16.46 -3.38
N GLN A 264 -10.65 -15.77 -2.39
CA GLN A 264 -10.19 -14.39 -2.52
C GLN A 264 -9.01 -14.25 -3.48
N MET A 265 -8.15 -15.27 -3.59
CA MET A 265 -7.00 -15.28 -4.51
C MET A 265 -7.37 -15.74 -5.93
N LEU A 266 -8.25 -16.73 -6.07
CA LEU A 266 -8.58 -17.31 -7.38
C LEU A 266 -9.77 -16.62 -8.05
N GLY A 267 -10.75 -16.16 -7.26
CA GLY A 267 -11.96 -15.51 -7.75
C GLY A 267 -11.70 -14.32 -8.68
N PRO A 268 -10.70 -13.44 -8.43
CA PRO A 268 -10.36 -12.37 -9.35
C PRO A 268 -9.94 -12.82 -10.76
N PHE A 269 -9.56 -14.08 -10.98
CA PHE A 269 -9.22 -14.62 -12.30
C PHE A 269 -10.42 -15.23 -13.02
N GLU A 270 -11.46 -15.63 -12.29
CA GLU A 270 -12.69 -16.19 -12.87
C GLU A 270 -13.45 -15.09 -13.60
N LEU A 271 -13.70 -15.28 -14.90
CA LEU A 271 -14.51 -14.36 -15.70
C LEU A 271 -15.89 -14.25 -15.05
N GLN A 272 -16.22 -13.08 -14.50
CA GLN A 272 -17.56 -12.81 -14.02
C GLN A 272 -18.49 -12.85 -15.24
N ARG A 273 -19.50 -13.74 -15.22
CA ARG A 273 -20.59 -13.66 -16.19
C ARG A 273 -21.26 -12.30 -15.97
N PRO A 274 -21.58 -11.55 -17.05
CA PRO A 274 -22.35 -10.32 -16.88
C PRO A 274 -23.64 -10.64 -16.12
N PRO A 275 -24.15 -9.70 -15.29
CA PRO A 275 -25.40 -9.92 -14.59
C PRO A 275 -26.46 -10.30 -15.63
N VAL A 276 -27.16 -11.42 -15.36
CA VAL A 276 -28.33 -11.79 -16.16
C VAL A 276 -29.32 -10.66 -15.99
N ALA A 277 -29.64 -9.97 -17.08
CA ALA A 277 -30.71 -8.99 -17.07
C ALA A 277 -31.97 -9.70 -16.55
N VAL A 278 -32.50 -9.21 -15.43
CA VAL A 278 -33.80 -9.63 -14.94
C VAL A 278 -34.80 -8.79 -15.74
N ASP A 279 -35.50 -9.42 -16.67
CA ASP A 279 -36.62 -8.85 -17.43
C ASP A 279 -37.77 -8.42 -16.50
#